data_AF-H5WV22-F1
#
_entry.id   AF-H5WV22-F1
#
_cell.length_a   1.000
_cell.length_b   1.000
_cell.length_c   1.000
_cell.angle_alpha   90.00
_cell.angle_beta   90.00
_cell.angle_gamma   90.00
#
_symmetry.space_group_name_H-M   'P 1'
#
loop_
_entity.id
_entity.type
_entity.pdbx_description
1 polymer ?
#
loop_
_entity_poly.entity_id
_entity_poly.type
_entity_poly.pdbx_seq_one_letter_code
_entity_poly.pdbx_strand_id
1 'polypeptide(L)'
;MKLKRIALAAVTLAAAPAFAAIQLPTVGAIGDGEMFLTVYNDVVKKSFTLDLGTFSQAFKASANNNEAGFAKGWVVTGVPEFTTFVEQAGSVADWRWTVIGADNVGNNTAGQRFVLSTVTVGQGLTANTGQSVGATSNLNFDASLVSYNNYLNTINNGQGNAPSSDVTVNGGYTSTGPADYAVQPGFLGNKGNGSWAWTSDNAVGASASFVSVGRSGTSNLASARVVVDQFDNSANPGAFSFAANGQGAYVLNYSLAAAVPEPGTYGLLLAGLAAVGFVARRRQAS
;
A
#
# COMPACT_ATOMS: atom_id res chain seq x y z
N MET A 1 -28.94 -25.27 -6.67
CA MET A 1 -28.43 -23.90 -6.46
C MET A 1 -26.94 -23.96 -6.17
N LYS A 2 -26.10 -23.34 -7.01
CA LYS A 2 -24.64 -23.33 -6.84
C LYS A 2 -24.25 -22.11 -6.00
N LEU A 3 -23.74 -22.31 -4.78
CA LEU A 3 -23.08 -21.23 -4.04
C LEU A 3 -21.80 -20.83 -4.80
N LYS A 4 -21.81 -19.61 -5.35
CA LYS A 4 -20.60 -18.95 -5.87
C LYS A 4 -19.72 -18.64 -4.65
N ARG A 5 -18.55 -19.28 -4.58
CA ARG A 5 -17.55 -19.02 -3.53
C ARG A 5 -16.99 -17.62 -3.74
N ILE A 6 -17.52 -16.65 -3.01
CA ILE A 6 -16.89 -15.34 -2.84
C ILE A 6 -15.62 -15.60 -2.02
N ALA A 7 -14.46 -15.19 -2.53
CA ALA A 7 -13.21 -15.26 -1.78
C ALA A 7 -13.36 -14.42 -0.51
N LEU A 8 -13.42 -15.09 0.63
CA LEU A 8 -13.50 -14.45 1.93
C LEU A 8 -12.10 -13.92 2.25
N ALA A 9 -11.96 -12.59 2.31
CA ALA A 9 -10.72 -11.97 2.77
C ALA A 9 -10.43 -12.47 4.20
N ALA A 10 -9.31 -13.16 4.38
CA ALA A 10 -8.87 -13.60 5.69
C ALA A 10 -8.43 -12.35 6.47
N VAL A 11 -9.19 -12.01 7.50
CA VAL A 11 -8.89 -10.91 8.41
C VAL A 11 -8.11 -11.47 9.59
N THR A 12 -6.84 -11.09 9.72
CA THR A 12 -6.02 -11.45 10.88
C THR A 12 -6.28 -10.43 11.99
N LEU A 13 -6.83 -10.87 13.13
CA LEU A 13 -6.83 -10.09 14.36
C LEU A 13 -5.44 -10.22 15.01
N ALA A 14 -4.67 -9.13 15.03
CA ALA A 14 -3.52 -9.02 15.91
C ALA A 14 -4.02 -8.45 17.25
N ALA A 15 -3.85 -9.19 18.35
CA ALA A 15 -3.97 -8.60 19.68
C ALA A 15 -2.71 -7.74 19.89
N ALA A 16 -2.85 -6.42 19.99
CA ALA A 16 -1.71 -5.50 20.08
C ALA A 16 -1.24 -5.35 21.55
N PRO A 17 -0.04 -5.84 21.93
CA PRO A 17 0.68 -5.28 23.06
C PRO A 17 1.33 -3.93 22.66
N ALA A 18 1.99 -3.26 23.60
CA ALA A 18 2.66 -1.97 23.41
C ALA A 18 3.45 -1.86 22.09
N PHE A 19 3.41 -0.69 21.45
CA PHE A 19 4.02 -0.39 20.15
C PHE A 19 5.40 -1.07 19.95
N ALA A 20 5.48 -2.06 19.06
CA ALA A 20 6.75 -2.47 18.50
C ALA A 20 7.14 -1.49 17.39
N ALA A 21 8.44 -1.19 17.31
CA ALA A 21 8.95 -0.19 16.38
C ALA A 21 8.78 -0.67 14.94
N ILE A 22 8.33 0.22 14.05
CA ILE A 22 8.27 -0.05 12.60
C ILE A 22 9.71 -0.17 12.09
N GLN A 23 10.05 -1.30 11.48
CA GLN A 23 11.40 -1.53 10.99
C GLN A 23 11.77 -0.55 9.87
N LEU A 24 12.84 0.21 10.10
CA LEU A 24 13.45 1.05 9.07
C LEU A 24 14.31 0.22 8.11
N PRO A 25 14.37 0.60 6.82
CA PRO A 25 15.36 0.10 5.87
C PRO A 25 16.74 0.61 6.31
N THR A 26 17.43 -0.13 7.17
CA THR A 26 18.69 0.31 7.80
C THR A 26 19.89 -0.33 7.09
N VAL A 27 20.90 0.47 6.75
CA VAL A 27 22.13 0.00 6.12
C VAL A 27 22.86 -0.98 7.06
N GLY A 28 23.02 -2.25 6.63
CA GLY A 28 23.66 -3.32 7.41
C GLY A 28 22.69 -4.35 7.99
N ALA A 29 21.38 -4.10 7.90
CA ALA A 29 20.31 -5.09 8.03
C ALA A 29 19.53 -5.18 6.71
N ILE A 30 18.54 -6.07 6.65
CA ILE A 30 17.68 -6.30 5.47
C ILE A 30 17.19 -4.92 4.98
N GLY A 31 17.46 -4.59 3.71
CA GLY A 31 17.14 -3.28 3.10
C GLY A 31 15.65 -2.93 3.04
N ASP A 32 14.82 -3.78 3.59
CA ASP A 32 13.39 -3.83 3.39
C ASP A 32 12.69 -3.22 4.61
N GLY A 33 12.09 -2.04 4.44
CA GLY A 33 11.27 -1.41 5.47
C GLY A 33 9.88 -2.02 5.53
N GLU A 34 9.28 -1.99 6.71
CA GLU A 34 7.88 -2.40 6.89
C GLU A 34 6.92 -1.41 6.24
N MET A 35 5.79 -1.94 5.78
CA MET A 35 4.69 -1.13 5.31
C MET A 35 3.87 -0.64 6.50
N PHE A 36 3.44 0.61 6.42
CA PHE A 36 2.57 1.22 7.42
C PHE A 36 1.40 1.97 6.77
N LEU A 37 0.29 2.01 7.50
CA LEU A 37 -0.82 2.91 7.26
C LEU A 37 -0.59 4.18 8.07
N THR A 38 -0.81 5.34 7.48
CA THR A 38 -0.96 6.59 8.23
C THR A 38 -2.34 7.18 7.96
N VAL A 39 -3.06 7.53 9.03
CA VAL A 39 -4.33 8.25 9.02
C VAL A 39 -4.13 9.59 9.70
N TYR A 40 -4.64 10.69 9.16
CA TYR A 40 -4.44 12.00 9.76
C TYR A 40 -5.60 12.96 9.51
N ASN A 41 -5.69 13.99 10.33
CA ASN A 41 -6.51 15.17 10.10
C ASN A 41 -5.62 16.42 10.13
N ASP A 42 -5.60 17.15 9.01
CA ASP A 42 -4.77 18.35 8.85
C ASP A 42 -5.32 19.60 9.55
N VAL A 43 -6.62 19.64 9.85
CA VAL A 43 -7.25 20.75 10.58
C VAL A 43 -6.79 20.75 12.04
N VAL A 44 -6.83 19.60 12.70
CA VAL A 44 -6.46 19.45 14.12
C VAL A 44 -5.02 19.00 14.35
N LYS A 45 -4.26 18.77 13.27
CA LYS A 45 -2.85 18.32 13.29
C LYS A 45 -2.64 17.07 14.15
N LYS A 46 -3.48 16.07 13.92
CA LYS A 46 -3.40 14.75 14.56
C LYS A 46 -3.24 13.65 13.53
N SER A 47 -2.41 12.67 13.84
CA SER A 47 -2.16 11.51 12.99
C SER A 47 -2.00 10.23 13.81
N PHE A 48 -2.36 9.12 13.19
CA PHE A 48 -2.17 7.76 13.64
C PHE A 48 -1.35 7.00 12.60
N THR A 49 -0.46 6.13 13.04
CA THR A 49 0.29 5.21 12.17
C THR A 49 0.16 3.79 12.70
N LEU A 50 -0.06 2.85 11.79
CA LEU A 50 -0.16 1.43 12.10
C LEU A 50 0.87 0.67 11.29
N ASP A 51 1.67 -0.14 11.96
CA ASP A 51 2.45 -1.18 11.32
C ASP A 51 1.52 -2.26 10.72
N LEU A 52 1.70 -2.55 9.43
CA LEU A 52 0.92 -3.56 8.73
C LEU A 52 1.47 -4.98 8.88
N GLY A 53 2.59 -5.17 9.61
CA GLY A 53 3.20 -6.47 9.86
C GLY A 53 3.64 -7.15 8.56
N THR A 54 4.15 -6.35 7.62
CA THR A 54 4.61 -6.85 6.33
C THR A 54 5.71 -5.96 5.78
N PHE A 55 6.80 -6.59 5.39
CA PHE A 55 7.85 -5.91 4.69
C PHE A 55 7.45 -5.52 3.27
N SER A 56 8.07 -4.47 2.75
CA SER A 56 7.78 -3.90 1.43
C SER A 56 8.13 -4.87 0.30
N GLN A 57 9.28 -5.54 0.33
CA GLN A 57 9.63 -6.55 -0.69
C GLN A 57 8.73 -7.78 -0.58
N ALA A 58 8.39 -8.21 0.65
CA ALA A 58 7.50 -9.35 0.86
C ALA A 58 6.09 -9.07 0.31
N PHE A 59 5.55 -7.87 0.56
CA PHE A 59 4.30 -7.43 -0.05
C PHE A 59 4.43 -7.34 -1.56
N LYS A 60 5.51 -6.71 -2.06
CA LYS A 60 5.75 -6.56 -3.49
C LYS A 60 5.77 -7.91 -4.20
N ALA A 61 6.50 -8.89 -3.67
CA ALA A 61 6.57 -10.24 -4.20
C ALA A 61 5.22 -10.98 -4.18
N SER A 62 4.37 -10.71 -3.20
CA SER A 62 3.06 -11.35 -3.07
C SER A 62 1.98 -10.71 -3.96
N ALA A 63 2.05 -9.39 -4.16
CA ALA A 63 1.04 -8.61 -4.85
C ALA A 63 1.33 -8.43 -6.36
N ASN A 64 2.59 -8.26 -6.75
CA ASN A 64 2.99 -7.99 -8.13
C ASN A 64 2.93 -9.31 -8.93
N ASN A 65 1.98 -9.45 -9.86
CA ASN A 65 1.70 -10.64 -10.71
C ASN A 65 0.77 -11.74 -10.13
N ASN A 66 -0.08 -11.43 -9.15
CA ASN A 66 -1.06 -12.42 -8.69
C ASN A 66 -2.32 -12.47 -9.58
N GLU A 67 -2.26 -13.28 -10.64
CA GLU A 67 -3.37 -13.53 -11.58
C GLU A 67 -4.61 -14.16 -10.90
N ALA A 68 -4.39 -14.95 -9.84
CA ALA A 68 -5.47 -15.58 -9.07
C ALA A 68 -6.20 -14.60 -8.12
N GLY A 69 -5.73 -13.35 -8.04
CA GLY A 69 -6.18 -12.33 -7.10
C GLY A 69 -5.41 -12.41 -5.78
N PHE A 70 -4.98 -11.24 -5.29
CA PHE A 70 -4.34 -11.08 -3.99
C PHE A 70 -5.17 -10.13 -3.14
N ALA A 71 -5.44 -10.49 -1.89
CA ALA A 71 -6.15 -9.62 -0.96
C ALA A 71 -5.55 -9.74 0.43
N LYS A 72 -5.46 -8.61 1.14
CA LYS A 72 -5.02 -8.54 2.52
C LYS A 72 -5.82 -7.45 3.25
N GLY A 73 -6.26 -7.74 4.47
CA GLY A 73 -7.08 -6.83 5.26
C GLY A 73 -6.48 -6.64 6.66
N TRP A 74 -6.59 -5.42 7.17
CA TRP A 74 -6.12 -5.03 8.50
C TRP A 74 -7.26 -4.31 9.22
N VAL A 75 -7.71 -4.89 10.33
CA VAL A 75 -8.68 -4.21 11.21
C VAL A 75 -7.91 -3.22 12.05
N VAL A 76 -8.31 -1.95 11.94
CA VAL A 76 -7.66 -0.84 12.65
C VAL A 76 -8.41 -0.50 13.94
N THR A 77 -9.73 -0.74 13.96
CA THR A 77 -10.53 -0.61 15.18
C THR A 77 -10.10 -1.63 16.23
N GLY A 78 -9.98 -1.19 17.48
CA GLY A 78 -9.45 -2.01 18.58
C GLY A 78 -7.96 -1.82 18.84
N VAL A 79 -7.23 -1.12 17.95
CA VAL A 79 -5.89 -0.61 18.24
C VAL A 79 -6.02 0.55 19.24
N PRO A 80 -5.38 0.51 20.42
CA PRO A 80 -5.51 1.55 21.44
C PRO A 80 -5.14 2.96 20.94
N GLU A 81 -4.09 3.05 20.13
CA GLU A 81 -3.61 4.32 19.59
C GLU A 81 -4.59 4.87 18.55
N PHE A 82 -5.22 4.00 17.74
CA PHE A 82 -6.29 4.45 16.83
C PHE A 82 -7.48 5.01 17.60
N THR A 83 -7.85 4.38 18.72
CA THR A 83 -8.92 4.90 19.60
C THR A 83 -8.58 6.30 20.10
N THR A 84 -7.35 6.49 20.58
CA THR A 84 -6.83 7.80 20.99
C THR A 84 -6.87 8.82 19.86
N PHE A 85 -6.53 8.40 18.63
CA PHE A 85 -6.65 9.26 17.45
C PHE A 85 -8.10 9.66 17.19
N VAL A 86 -9.06 8.72 17.16
CA VAL A 86 -10.48 9.03 16.90
C VAL A 86 -11.02 10.06 17.90
N GLU A 87 -10.65 9.97 19.17
CA GLU A 87 -11.04 10.93 20.21
C GLU A 87 -10.51 12.36 19.97
N GLN A 88 -9.38 12.50 19.28
CA GLN A 88 -8.67 13.77 19.08
C GLN A 88 -8.76 14.31 17.64
N ALA A 89 -9.11 13.46 16.67
CA ALA A 89 -8.97 13.73 15.25
C ALA A 89 -10.13 14.52 14.62
N GLY A 90 -11.14 14.92 15.38
CA GLY A 90 -12.27 15.69 14.86
C GLY A 90 -13.08 14.94 13.79
N SER A 91 -13.62 15.67 12.81
CA SER A 91 -14.53 15.13 11.78
C SER A 91 -13.83 14.16 10.82
N VAL A 92 -14.46 13.00 10.58
CA VAL A 92 -13.99 12.00 9.61
C VAL A 92 -13.92 12.51 8.16
N ALA A 93 -14.71 13.53 7.81
CA ALA A 93 -14.68 14.14 6.48
C ALA A 93 -13.32 14.77 6.15
N ASP A 94 -12.61 15.22 7.19
CA ASP A 94 -11.29 15.83 7.09
C ASP A 94 -10.16 14.80 7.21
N TRP A 95 -10.50 13.55 7.52
CA TRP A 95 -9.50 12.50 7.63
C TRP A 95 -8.95 12.13 6.26
N ARG A 96 -7.66 11.92 6.23
CA ARG A 96 -6.91 11.44 5.08
C ARG A 96 -6.09 10.23 5.47
N TRP A 97 -5.81 9.36 4.51
CA TRP A 97 -5.01 8.17 4.74
C TRP A 97 -4.08 7.88 3.57
N THR A 98 -2.94 7.27 3.89
CA THR A 98 -1.93 6.81 2.92
C THR A 98 -1.33 5.50 3.41
N VAL A 99 -0.94 4.63 2.48
CA VAL A 99 -0.14 3.44 2.79
C VAL A 99 1.21 3.59 2.12
N ILE A 100 2.26 3.38 2.90
CA ILE A 100 3.64 3.58 2.45
C ILE A 100 4.51 2.44 2.96
N GLY A 101 5.44 1.99 2.13
CA GLY A 101 6.60 1.21 2.53
C GLY A 101 7.79 1.61 1.67
N ALA A 102 9.02 1.36 2.10
CA ALA A 102 10.19 1.69 1.30
C ALA A 102 11.35 0.72 1.52
N ASP A 103 12.14 0.55 0.46
CA ASP A 103 13.50 0.04 0.49
C ASP A 103 14.44 1.19 0.15
N ASN A 104 15.29 1.56 1.10
CA ASN A 104 16.25 2.66 0.99
C ASN A 104 17.70 2.17 1.08
N VAL A 105 17.95 0.86 0.99
CA VAL A 105 19.30 0.32 1.04
C VAL A 105 19.76 -0.10 -0.35
N GLY A 106 21.00 0.22 -0.69
CA GLY A 106 21.57 -0.08 -2.00
C GLY A 106 22.09 1.17 -2.68
N ASN A 107 22.58 1.00 -3.92
CA ASN A 107 23.18 2.08 -4.67
C ASN A 107 22.13 2.90 -5.41
N ASN A 108 22.63 3.93 -6.08
CA ASN A 108 21.86 4.84 -6.92
C ASN A 108 21.41 4.22 -8.26
N THR A 109 21.33 2.89 -8.34
CA THR A 109 20.99 2.13 -9.55
C THR A 109 19.48 1.86 -9.61
N ALA A 110 18.96 1.70 -10.83
CA ALA A 110 17.56 1.34 -11.04
C ALA A 110 17.20 0.04 -10.31
N GLY A 111 16.02 0.03 -9.67
CA GLY A 111 15.46 -1.15 -9.00
C GLY A 111 16.07 -1.52 -7.65
N GLN A 112 17.12 -0.83 -7.16
CA GLN A 112 17.72 -1.14 -5.86
C GLN A 112 17.06 -0.43 -4.68
N ARG A 113 16.46 0.74 -4.91
CA ARG A 113 15.69 1.49 -3.91
C ARG A 113 14.33 1.83 -4.48
N PHE A 114 13.30 1.73 -3.65
CA PHE A 114 11.93 2.03 -4.06
C PHE A 114 11.06 2.50 -2.90
N VAL A 115 9.97 3.16 -3.25
CA VAL A 115 8.84 3.45 -2.35
C VAL A 115 7.64 2.72 -2.91
N LEU A 116 6.89 2.03 -2.05
CA LEU A 116 5.53 1.62 -2.31
C LEU A 116 4.61 2.70 -1.75
N SER A 117 3.68 3.21 -2.56
CA SER A 117 2.80 4.29 -2.12
C SER A 117 1.42 4.18 -2.75
N THR A 118 0.42 4.59 -1.97
CA THR A 118 -0.89 4.92 -2.50
C THR A 118 -0.81 6.13 -3.43
N VAL A 119 -1.70 6.16 -4.42
CA VAL A 119 -1.85 7.26 -5.37
C VAL A 119 -3.33 7.60 -5.45
N THR A 120 -3.66 8.88 -5.30
CA THR A 120 -5.03 9.36 -5.47
C THR A 120 -5.56 8.99 -6.86
N VAL A 121 -6.76 8.40 -6.89
CA VAL A 121 -7.39 7.95 -8.14
C VAL A 121 -7.50 9.10 -9.15
N GLY A 122 -7.23 8.79 -10.41
CA GLY A 122 -7.28 9.75 -11.52
C GLY A 122 -5.95 10.43 -11.84
N GLN A 123 -4.91 10.23 -11.04
CA GLN A 123 -3.54 10.64 -11.40
C GLN A 123 -2.91 9.62 -12.35
N GLY A 124 -2.27 10.12 -13.41
CA GLY A 124 -1.61 9.28 -14.41
C GLY A 124 -0.33 8.65 -13.86
N LEU A 125 0.05 7.48 -14.38
CA LEU A 125 1.30 6.81 -13.98
C LEU A 125 2.49 7.19 -14.86
N THR A 126 2.26 7.41 -16.15
CA THR A 126 3.29 7.72 -17.13
C THR A 126 3.69 9.20 -17.14
N ALA A 127 4.95 9.50 -17.46
CA ALA A 127 5.60 10.81 -17.33
C ALA A 127 5.13 11.92 -18.31
N ASN A 128 3.84 11.95 -18.68
CA ASN A 128 3.32 12.83 -19.73
C ASN A 128 2.64 14.11 -19.20
N THR A 129 2.38 14.23 -17.89
CA THR A 129 1.76 15.42 -17.28
C THR A 129 2.45 15.77 -15.96
N GLY A 130 2.45 17.05 -15.57
CA GLY A 130 3.09 17.50 -14.31
C GLY A 130 2.45 16.97 -13.02
N GLN A 131 1.40 16.17 -13.11
CA GLN A 131 0.69 15.53 -11.98
C GLN A 131 0.71 13.99 -12.10
N SER A 132 1.61 13.43 -12.89
CA SER A 132 1.76 11.97 -13.01
C SER A 132 2.87 11.44 -12.11
N VAL A 133 2.73 10.19 -11.64
CA VAL A 133 3.71 9.55 -10.76
C VAL A 133 5.10 9.58 -11.40
N GLY A 134 5.19 9.21 -12.68
CA GLY A 134 6.40 9.21 -13.48
C GLY A 134 7.00 10.59 -13.76
N ALA A 135 6.33 11.69 -13.44
CA ALA A 135 6.92 13.03 -13.57
C ALA A 135 7.91 13.35 -12.43
N THR A 136 7.96 12.54 -11.37
CA THR A 136 8.89 12.72 -10.26
C THR A 136 10.33 12.51 -10.73
N SER A 137 11.23 13.43 -10.38
CA SER A 137 12.65 13.31 -10.70
C SER A 137 13.35 12.32 -9.77
N ASN A 138 14.47 11.73 -10.20
CA ASN A 138 15.29 10.90 -9.31
C ASN A 138 15.81 11.70 -8.10
N LEU A 139 16.08 13.00 -8.27
CA LEU A 139 16.47 13.91 -7.18
C LEU A 139 15.37 14.01 -6.11
N ASN A 140 14.14 14.23 -6.53
CA ASN A 140 13.03 14.36 -5.60
C ASN A 140 12.67 13.02 -4.96
N PHE A 141 12.78 11.91 -5.71
CA PHE A 141 12.65 10.58 -5.13
C PHE A 141 13.67 10.36 -3.99
N ASP A 142 14.93 10.72 -4.19
CA ASP A 142 15.95 10.62 -3.15
C ASP A 142 15.62 11.51 -1.93
N ALA A 143 15.13 12.73 -2.15
CA ALA A 143 14.68 13.63 -1.06
C ALA A 143 13.50 13.05 -0.26
N SER A 144 12.60 12.31 -0.93
CA SER A 144 11.47 11.65 -0.25
C SER A 144 11.93 10.54 0.68
N LEU A 145 12.99 9.79 0.34
CA LEU A 145 13.54 8.73 1.18
C LEU A 145 14.17 9.28 2.48
N VAL A 146 14.72 10.50 2.44
CA VAL A 146 15.15 11.21 3.66
C VAL A 146 13.95 11.53 4.54
N SER A 147 12.87 12.05 3.95
CA SER A 147 11.63 12.40 4.67
C SER A 147 10.93 11.17 5.26
N TYR A 148 10.99 10.03 4.57
CA TYR A 148 10.56 8.72 5.07
C TYR A 148 11.32 8.31 6.32
N ASN A 149 12.66 8.35 6.27
CA ASN A 149 13.50 7.99 7.42
C ASN A 149 13.27 8.93 8.62
N ASN A 150 13.16 10.24 8.38
CA ASN A 150 12.88 11.21 9.44
C ASN A 150 11.56 10.93 10.16
N TYR A 151 10.53 10.58 9.38
CA TYR A 151 9.22 10.24 9.93
C TYR A 151 9.29 8.97 10.80
N LEU A 152 9.83 7.88 10.26
CA LEU A 152 9.95 6.62 11.00
C LEU A 152 10.83 6.75 12.24
N ASN A 153 11.95 7.47 12.14
CA ASN A 153 12.78 7.77 13.30
C ASN A 153 11.99 8.53 14.37
N THR A 154 11.14 9.49 13.99
CA THR A 154 10.38 10.25 14.97
C THR A 154 9.33 9.40 15.66
N ILE A 155 8.54 8.61 14.93
CA ILE A 155 7.49 7.79 15.54
C ILE A 155 8.08 6.66 16.40
N ASN A 156 9.22 6.09 16.01
CA ASN A 156 9.90 5.06 16.79
C ASN A 156 10.54 5.64 18.06
N ASN A 157 11.18 6.82 17.98
CA ASN A 157 11.83 7.45 19.13
C ASN A 157 10.87 8.25 20.03
N GLY A 158 9.73 8.70 19.51
CA GLY A 158 8.75 9.53 20.22
C GLY A 158 8.12 8.88 21.46
N GLN A 159 8.35 7.58 21.67
CA GLN A 159 7.96 6.85 22.88
C GLN A 159 9.12 6.32 23.73
N GLY A 160 10.38 6.71 23.45
CA GLY A 160 11.55 6.24 24.21
C GLY A 160 11.94 4.78 23.93
N ASN A 161 11.51 4.22 22.79
CA ASN A 161 11.81 2.85 22.40
C ASN A 161 12.99 2.81 21.41
N ALA A 162 13.94 1.91 21.65
CA ALA A 162 14.93 1.55 20.65
C ALA A 162 14.25 0.74 19.53
N PRO A 163 14.66 0.88 18.26
CA PRO A 163 14.13 0.08 17.16
C PRO A 163 14.23 -1.42 17.49
N SER A 164 13.09 -2.09 17.66
CA SER A 164 13.01 -3.54 17.91
C SER A 164 13.13 -4.28 16.59
N SER A 165 13.99 -5.29 16.53
CA SER A 165 14.08 -6.23 15.41
C SER A 165 12.96 -7.28 15.39
N ASP A 166 11.90 -7.08 16.19
CA ASP A 166 10.80 -8.02 16.35
C ASP A 166 9.59 -7.57 15.53
N VAL A 167 9.47 -8.18 14.35
CA VAL A 167 8.40 -7.96 13.36
C VAL A 167 7.15 -8.79 13.61
N THR A 168 7.06 -9.48 14.75
CA THR A 168 5.89 -10.33 15.10
C THR A 168 4.82 -9.58 15.89
N VAL A 169 5.06 -8.31 16.20
CA VAL A 169 4.17 -7.46 16.99
C VAL A 169 3.78 -6.24 16.14
N ASN A 170 2.52 -6.17 15.69
CA ASN A 170 2.06 -4.99 14.97
C ASN A 170 1.72 -3.88 15.98
N GLY A 171 2.41 -2.74 15.90
CA GLY A 171 2.20 -1.58 16.78
C GLY A 171 1.42 -0.43 16.11
N GLY A 172 0.61 0.30 16.88
CA GLY A 172 0.06 1.61 16.50
C GLY A 172 0.73 2.80 17.22
N TYR A 173 0.85 3.94 16.56
CA TYR A 173 1.36 5.20 17.13
C TYR A 173 0.38 6.33 16.85
N THR A 174 0.14 7.22 17.83
CA THR A 174 -0.66 8.44 17.63
C THR A 174 0.16 9.66 18.02
N SER A 175 0.15 10.68 17.15
CA SER A 175 0.83 11.95 17.36
C SER A 175 0.36 12.63 18.65
N THR A 176 1.30 13.00 19.50
CA THR A 176 1.01 13.72 20.73
C THR A 176 0.79 15.21 20.49
N GLY A 177 1.31 15.76 19.38
CA GLY A 177 1.12 17.15 19.00
C GLY A 177 1.54 17.48 17.55
N PRO A 178 1.76 18.76 17.23
CA PRO A 178 2.16 19.15 15.89
C PRO A 178 3.57 18.70 15.48
N ALA A 179 4.45 18.46 16.47
CA ALA A 179 5.87 18.12 16.26
C ALA A 179 6.12 16.65 15.87
N ASP A 180 5.11 15.79 15.97
CA ASP A 180 5.13 14.39 15.57
C ASP A 180 3.95 14.07 14.60
N TYR A 181 3.32 15.12 14.09
CA TYR A 181 2.23 15.05 13.12
C TYR A 181 2.75 14.61 11.73
N ALA A 182 2.09 13.63 11.11
CA ALA A 182 2.57 12.95 9.91
C ALA A 182 2.84 13.85 8.69
N VAL A 183 2.18 15.01 8.60
CA VAL A 183 2.29 15.95 7.45
C VAL A 183 3.05 17.22 7.83
N GLN A 184 3.77 17.22 8.95
CA GLN A 184 4.65 18.34 9.26
C GLN A 184 5.83 18.42 8.27
N PRO A 185 6.43 19.61 8.08
CA PRO A 185 7.57 19.77 7.20
C PRO A 185 8.73 18.81 7.56
N GLY A 186 9.27 18.14 6.54
CA GLY A 186 10.39 17.21 6.70
C GLY A 186 9.98 15.75 6.87
N PHE A 187 8.68 15.47 7.01
CA PHE A 187 8.10 14.12 6.99
C PHE A 187 7.45 13.83 5.67
N LEU A 188 7.34 12.54 5.35
CA LEU A 188 6.84 12.09 4.06
C LEU A 188 5.43 12.62 3.74
N GLY A 189 4.54 12.66 4.73
CA GLY A 189 3.25 13.33 4.65
C GLY A 189 2.48 13.13 3.33
N ASN A 190 1.88 14.22 2.85
CA ASN A 190 1.29 14.28 1.51
C ASN A 190 2.35 14.67 0.47
N LYS A 191 2.27 14.06 -0.72
CA LYS A 191 3.18 14.29 -1.85
C LYS A 191 4.66 14.09 -1.50
N GLY A 192 5.00 13.22 -0.55
CA GLY A 192 6.39 12.98 -0.16
C GLY A 192 7.09 14.26 0.31
N ASN A 193 6.44 15.07 1.14
CA ASN A 193 6.89 16.42 1.54
C ASN A 193 7.01 17.39 0.35
N GLY A 194 6.13 17.27 -0.64
CA GLY A 194 6.20 18.01 -1.90
C GLY A 194 7.26 17.50 -2.90
N SER A 195 7.97 16.42 -2.58
CA SER A 195 8.94 15.81 -3.50
C SER A 195 8.26 15.09 -4.66
N TRP A 196 7.08 14.51 -4.42
CA TRP A 196 6.36 13.72 -5.40
C TRP A 196 5.48 14.59 -6.29
N ALA A 197 5.42 14.21 -7.58
CA ALA A 197 4.50 14.82 -8.53
C ALA A 197 3.05 14.30 -8.37
N TRP A 198 2.82 13.31 -7.51
CA TRP A 198 1.52 12.73 -7.22
C TRP A 198 1.09 12.99 -5.78
N THR A 199 -0.20 12.82 -5.53
CA THR A 199 -0.85 12.88 -4.22
C THR A 199 -0.97 11.47 -3.67
N SER A 200 -0.44 11.25 -2.47
CA SER A 200 -0.41 9.93 -1.84
C SER A 200 -1.57 9.68 -0.89
N ASP A 201 -2.21 10.74 -0.41
CA ASP A 201 -3.30 10.67 0.55
C ASP A 201 -4.68 10.61 -0.11
N ASN A 202 -5.63 10.04 0.62
CA ASN A 202 -6.97 9.75 0.12
C ASN A 202 -7.99 10.05 1.22
N ALA A 203 -9.19 10.47 0.85
CA ALA A 203 -10.29 10.59 1.79
C ALA A 203 -10.70 9.21 2.32
N VAL A 204 -11.17 9.14 3.56
CA VAL A 204 -11.79 7.93 4.12
C VAL A 204 -13.01 7.55 3.26
N GLY A 205 -13.13 6.27 2.92
CA GLY A 205 -14.16 5.75 2.00
C GLY A 205 -13.76 5.76 0.52
N ALA A 206 -12.67 6.45 0.16
CA ALA A 206 -12.12 6.37 -1.20
C ALA A 206 -11.19 5.15 -1.35
N SER A 207 -11.07 4.68 -2.60
CA SER A 207 -10.01 3.75 -2.99
C SER A 207 -8.80 4.52 -3.50
N ALA A 208 -7.62 3.90 -3.44
CA ALA A 208 -6.36 4.43 -3.95
C ALA A 208 -5.67 3.39 -4.83
N SER A 209 -5.10 3.84 -5.95
CA SER A 209 -4.17 3.00 -6.71
C SER A 209 -2.90 2.75 -5.89
N PHE A 210 -2.19 1.68 -6.18
CA PHE A 210 -0.94 1.36 -5.49
C PHE A 210 0.19 1.13 -6.48
N VAL A 211 1.35 1.72 -6.21
CA VAL A 211 2.50 1.70 -7.14
C VAL A 211 3.80 1.44 -6.39
N SER A 212 4.76 0.85 -7.09
CA SER A 212 6.18 0.86 -6.74
C SER A 212 6.87 1.94 -7.58
N VAL A 213 7.52 2.88 -6.90
CA VAL A 213 8.29 3.97 -7.53
C VAL A 213 9.75 3.79 -7.18
N GLY A 214 10.62 3.79 -8.17
CA GLY A 214 12.06 3.66 -7.97
C GLY A 214 12.85 4.52 -8.95
N ARG A 215 14.16 4.59 -8.75
CA ARG A 215 15.04 5.31 -9.69
C ARG A 215 15.06 4.64 -11.05
N SER A 216 15.25 5.45 -12.09
CA SER A 216 15.56 4.98 -13.46
C SER A 216 17.04 4.73 -13.73
N GLY A 217 17.95 5.20 -12.88
CA GLY A 217 19.38 5.03 -13.08
C GLY A 217 20.24 5.92 -12.17
N THR A 218 21.55 5.90 -12.40
CA THR A 218 22.58 6.55 -11.56
C THR A 218 22.85 8.01 -11.90
N SER A 219 22.58 8.45 -13.13
CA SER A 219 22.93 9.78 -13.65
C SER A 219 21.73 10.74 -13.79
N ASN A 220 22.03 12.04 -13.95
CA ASN A 220 21.07 13.10 -14.29
C ASN A 220 19.89 13.24 -13.31
N LEU A 221 20.14 13.27 -12.00
CA LEU A 221 19.09 13.23 -10.95
C LEU A 221 17.93 14.21 -11.15
N ALA A 222 18.22 15.44 -11.62
CA ALA A 222 17.19 16.47 -11.83
C ALA A 222 16.32 16.22 -13.07
N SER A 223 16.90 15.65 -14.15
CA SER A 223 16.23 15.50 -15.46
C SER A 223 15.73 14.08 -15.70
N ALA A 224 16.37 13.08 -15.10
CA ALA A 224 15.92 11.70 -15.11
C ALA A 224 14.65 11.56 -14.25
N ARG A 225 13.74 10.72 -14.71
CA ARG A 225 12.44 10.47 -14.08
C ARG A 225 12.42 9.11 -13.44
N VAL A 226 11.62 8.94 -12.40
CA VAL A 226 11.42 7.66 -11.74
C VAL A 226 10.84 6.62 -12.70
N VAL A 227 11.09 5.35 -12.42
CA VAL A 227 10.33 4.22 -12.98
C VAL A 227 9.17 3.95 -12.05
N VAL A 228 8.01 3.70 -12.64
CA VAL A 228 6.76 3.40 -11.94
C VAL A 228 6.29 2.04 -12.39
N ASP A 229 5.94 1.21 -11.42
CA ASP A 229 5.32 -0.09 -11.62
C ASP A 229 4.00 -0.10 -10.87
N GLN A 230 2.90 -0.37 -11.57
CA GLN A 230 1.59 -0.46 -10.94
C GLN A 230 1.41 -1.86 -10.38
N PHE A 231 0.85 -1.95 -9.18
CA PHE A 231 0.38 -3.25 -8.73
C PHE A 231 -0.92 -3.60 -9.47
N ASP A 232 -0.84 -4.58 -10.37
CA ASP A 232 -1.95 -5.06 -11.17
C ASP A 232 -1.83 -6.56 -11.51
N ASN A 233 -2.83 -7.07 -12.22
CA ASN A 233 -2.77 -8.32 -12.95
C ASN A 233 -3.25 -8.09 -14.39
N SER A 234 -3.29 -9.15 -15.20
CA SER A 234 -3.73 -9.08 -16.59
C SER A 234 -5.12 -8.45 -16.83
N ALA A 235 -5.97 -8.38 -15.80
CA ALA A 235 -7.35 -7.91 -15.91
C ALA A 235 -7.63 -6.59 -15.18
N ASN A 236 -7.02 -6.34 -14.03
CA ASN A 236 -7.40 -5.26 -13.13
C ASN A 236 -6.21 -4.67 -12.35
N PRO A 237 -6.25 -3.37 -12.06
CA PRO A 237 -5.34 -2.78 -11.09
C PRO A 237 -5.68 -3.19 -9.65
N GLY A 238 -4.65 -3.35 -8.83
CA GLY A 238 -4.76 -3.47 -7.39
C GLY A 238 -5.03 -2.13 -6.73
N ALA A 239 -5.80 -2.15 -5.64
CA ALA A 239 -6.16 -0.93 -4.92
C ALA A 239 -6.18 -1.15 -3.41
N PHE A 240 -5.82 -0.09 -2.68
CA PHE A 240 -6.13 0.03 -1.26
C PHE A 240 -7.47 0.74 -1.06
N SER A 241 -8.19 0.40 0.00
CA SER A 241 -9.31 1.21 0.52
C SER A 241 -9.28 1.24 2.05
N PHE A 242 -9.67 2.36 2.63
CA PHE A 242 -9.80 2.52 4.06
C PHE A 242 -11.14 3.13 4.41
N ALA A 243 -11.98 2.38 5.12
CA ALA A 243 -13.34 2.78 5.46
C ALA A 243 -13.84 2.07 6.72
N ALA A 244 -14.89 2.61 7.34
CA ALA A 244 -15.67 1.86 8.30
C ALA A 244 -16.47 0.77 7.57
N ASN A 245 -16.48 -0.45 8.11
CA ASN A 245 -17.31 -1.54 7.62
C ASN A 245 -18.77 -1.35 8.08
N GLY A 246 -19.68 -2.23 7.67
CA GLY A 246 -21.10 -2.16 8.06
C GLY A 246 -21.38 -2.30 9.57
N GLN A 247 -20.37 -2.62 10.38
CA GLN A 247 -20.44 -2.68 11.85
C GLN A 247 -19.74 -1.48 12.52
N GLY A 248 -19.26 -0.49 11.74
CA GLY A 248 -18.56 0.69 12.23
C GLY A 248 -17.07 0.51 12.50
N ALA A 249 -16.52 -0.68 12.26
CA ALA A 249 -15.09 -0.93 12.44
C ALA A 249 -14.30 -0.46 11.19
N TYR A 250 -13.30 0.39 11.39
CA TYR A 250 -12.37 0.82 10.36
C TYR A 250 -11.44 -0.32 9.94
N VAL A 251 -11.39 -0.57 8.63
CA VAL A 251 -10.59 -1.62 8.00
C VAL A 251 -9.83 -1.03 6.83
N LEU A 252 -8.52 -1.29 6.78
CA LEU A 252 -7.71 -1.11 5.58
C LEU A 252 -7.76 -2.41 4.79
N ASN A 253 -8.03 -2.34 3.49
CA ASN A 253 -8.01 -3.49 2.61
C ASN A 253 -7.16 -3.19 1.39
N TYR A 254 -6.28 -4.13 1.05
CA TYR A 254 -5.73 -4.25 -0.29
C TYR A 254 -6.51 -5.34 -1.03
N SER A 255 -6.89 -5.06 -2.28
CA SER A 255 -7.44 -6.07 -3.16
C SER A 255 -6.96 -5.90 -4.59
N LEU A 256 -6.62 -7.04 -5.19
CA LEU A 256 -6.38 -7.24 -6.60
C LEU A 256 -7.44 -8.24 -7.07
N ALA A 257 -8.41 -7.76 -7.84
CA ALA A 257 -9.50 -8.59 -8.32
C ALA A 257 -8.96 -9.69 -9.24
N ALA A 258 -9.32 -10.95 -8.98
CA ALA A 258 -8.92 -12.07 -9.83
C ALA A 258 -9.32 -11.82 -11.29
N ALA A 259 -8.45 -12.20 -12.22
CA ALA A 259 -8.79 -12.16 -13.63
C ALA A 259 -10.00 -13.08 -13.88
N VAL A 260 -11.14 -12.48 -14.22
CA VAL A 260 -12.35 -13.24 -14.54
C VAL A 260 -12.16 -13.78 -15.96
N PRO A 261 -12.14 -15.11 -16.18
CA PRO A 261 -11.99 -15.64 -17.52
C PRO A 261 -13.12 -15.14 -18.40
N GLU A 262 -12.78 -14.67 -19.60
CA GLU A 262 -13.77 -14.12 -20.51
C GLU A 262 -14.87 -15.16 -20.81
N PRO A 263 -16.12 -14.72 -21.04
CA PRO A 263 -17.22 -15.63 -21.39
C PRO A 263 -16.89 -16.56 -22.57
N GLY A 264 -16.03 -16.11 -23.49
CA GLY A 264 -15.53 -16.90 -24.62
C GLY A 264 -14.71 -18.12 -24.20
N THR A 265 -13.93 -18.06 -23.13
CA THR A 265 -13.16 -19.20 -22.62
C THR A 265 -14.09 -20.31 -22.12
N TYR A 266 -15.16 -19.94 -21.41
CA TYR A 266 -16.19 -20.91 -21.02
C TYR A 266 -17.00 -21.40 -22.22
N GLY A 267 -17.26 -20.53 -23.20
CA GLY A 267 -17.90 -20.89 -24.46
C GLY A 267 -17.09 -21.93 -25.24
N LEU A 268 -15.77 -21.74 -25.37
CA LEU A 268 -14.86 -22.67 -26.04
C LEU A 268 -14.70 -23.98 -25.27
N LEU A 269 -14.67 -23.93 -23.94
CA LEU A 269 -14.69 -25.13 -23.10
C LEU A 269 -15.98 -25.93 -23.32
N LEU A 270 -17.13 -25.27 -23.29
CA LEU A 270 -18.42 -25.90 -23.53
C LEU A 270 -18.53 -26.44 -24.96
N ALA A 271 -18.05 -25.70 -25.95
CA ALA A 271 -17.99 -26.14 -27.33
C ALA A 271 -17.06 -27.36 -27.49
N GLY A 272 -15.91 -27.38 -26.82
CA GLY A 272 -14.99 -28.50 -26.77
C GLY A 272 -15.63 -29.75 -26.14
N LEU A 273 -16.32 -29.61 -25.01
CA LEU A 273 -17.06 -30.71 -24.39
C LEU A 273 -18.19 -31.22 -25.28
N ALA A 274 -18.94 -30.32 -25.92
CA ALA A 274 -20.00 -30.70 -26.85
C ALA A 274 -19.45 -31.48 -28.05
N ALA A 275 -18.30 -31.05 -28.61
CA ALA A 275 -17.62 -31.74 -29.69
C ALA A 275 -17.15 -33.15 -29.28
N VAL A 276 -16.55 -33.29 -28.09
CA VAL A 276 -16.13 -34.60 -27.56
C VAL A 276 -17.33 -35.51 -27.32
N GLY A 277 -18.42 -35.00 -26.73
CA GLY A 277 -19.66 -35.74 -26.53
C GLY A 277 -20.29 -36.20 -27.86
N PHE A 278 -20.24 -35.35 -28.89
CA PHE A 278 -20.71 -35.70 -30.23
C PHE A 278 -19.89 -36.83 -30.85
N VAL A 279 -18.55 -36.76 -30.76
CA VAL A 279 -17.66 -37.82 -31.26
C VAL A 279 -17.87 -39.13 -30.51
N ALA A 280 -17.99 -39.09 -29.18
CA ALA A 280 -18.25 -40.28 -28.36
C ALA A 280 -19.57 -40.96 -28.73
N ARG A 281 -20.66 -40.19 -28.90
CA ARG A 281 -21.96 -40.72 -29.35
C ARG A 281 -21.88 -41.37 -30.72
N ARG A 282 -21.13 -40.78 -31.66
CA ARG A 282 -20.96 -41.35 -33.01
C ARG A 282 -20.25 -42.72 -32.96
N ARG A 283 -19.26 -42.90 -32.08
CA ARG A 283 -18.52 -44.16 -31.94
C ARG A 283 -19.32 -45.27 -31.26
N GLN A 284 -20.33 -44.95 -30.46
CA GLN A 284 -21.24 -45.96 -29.88
C GLN A 284 -22.33 -46.41 -30.85
N ALA A 285 -22.66 -45.59 -31.85
CA ALA A 285 -23.66 -45.90 -32.88
C ALA A 285 -23.06 -46.60 -34.11
N SER A 286 -21.75 -46.89 -34.10
CA SER A 286 -21.02 -47.69 -35.11
C SER A 286 -20.53 -48.97 -34.45
#